data_AF-A0A1I5TB28-F1
#
_entry.id   AF-A0A1I5TB28-F1
#
_cell.length_a   1.000
_cell.length_b   1.000
_cell.length_c   1.000
_cell.angle_alpha   90.00
_cell.angle_beta   90.00
_cell.angle_gamma   90.00
#
_symmetry.space_group_name_H-M   'P 1'
#
loop_
_entity.id
_entity.type
_entity.pdbx_description
1 polymer ?
#
loop_
_entity_poly.entity_id
_entity_poly.type
_entity_poly.pdbx_seq_one_letter_code
_entity_poly.pdbx_strand_id
1 'polypeptide(L)' 'MDLTKAAWRKSSYTGPNGGDCVELTSNAGVVAVRDSKDPEGPKLLVTRRAFAALLSGLKR' A
#
# COMPACT_ATOMS: atom_id res chain seq x y z
N MET A 1 -8.95 11.63 4.00
CA MET A 1 -8.36 11.57 2.64
C MET A 1 -9.34 10.76 1.79
N ASP A 2 -9.84 11.31 0.69
CA ASP A 2 -10.63 10.54 -0.27
C ASP A 2 -9.68 9.73 -1.18
N LEU A 3 -9.87 8.41 -1.21
CA LEU A 3 -9.07 7.46 -2.00
C LEU A 3 -9.90 6.70 -3.03
N THR A 4 -11.17 7.07 -3.23
CA THR A 4 -12.11 6.40 -4.15
C THR A 4 -11.62 6.37 -5.60
N LYS A 5 -10.90 7.42 -6.03
CA LYS A 5 -10.30 7.53 -7.37
C LYS A 5 -8.79 7.29 -7.40
N ALA A 6 -8.22 6.75 -6.32
CA ALA A 6 -6.78 6.52 -6.27
C ALA A 6 -6.36 5.39 -7.22
N ALA A 7 -5.26 5.60 -7.94
CA ALA A 7 -4.66 4.56 -8.77
C ALA A 7 -3.87 3.59 -7.88
N TRP A 8 -4.45 2.42 -7.61
CA TRP A 8 -3.83 1.37 -6.79
C TRP A 8 -2.91 0.50 -7.64
N ARG A 9 -1.69 0.28 -7.14
CA ARG A 9 -0.74 -0.67 -7.70
C ARG A 9 -0.70 -1.91 -6.80
N LYS A 10 -1.12 -3.03 -7.37
CA LYS A 10 -1.03 -4.35 -6.73
C LYS A 10 0.40 -4.87 -6.70
N SER A 11 0.77 -5.58 -5.64
CA SER A 11 2.04 -6.28 -5.55
C SER A 11 2.17 -7.35 -6.63
N SER A 12 3.38 -7.51 -7.19
CA SER A 12 3.69 -8.60 -8.12
C SER A 12 3.76 -9.97 -7.45
N TYR A 13 3.82 -10.01 -6.11
CA TYR A 13 3.82 -11.24 -5.32
C TYR A 13 2.42 -11.71 -4.94
N THR A 14 1.37 -10.97 -5.36
CA THR A 14 -0.01 -11.40 -5.19
C THR A 14 -0.31 -12.56 -6.16
N GLY A 15 -0.59 -13.74 -5.61
CA GLY A 15 -0.86 -14.95 -6.38
C GLY A 15 -2.14 -15.67 -5.95
N PRO A 16 -2.69 -16.55 -6.80
CA PRO A 16 -3.95 -17.28 -6.55
C PRO A 16 -3.86 -18.21 -5.32
N ASN A 17 -2.66 -18.58 -4.90
CA ASN A 17 -2.41 -19.49 -3.78
C ASN A 17 -2.21 -18.78 -2.43
N GLY A 18 -2.65 -17.52 -2.30
CA GLY A 18 -2.62 -16.81 -1.02
C GLY A 18 -1.30 -16.09 -0.70
N GLY A 19 -0.43 -15.83 -1.69
CA GLY A 19 0.75 -14.97 -1.52
C GLY A 19 0.38 -13.54 -1.08
N ASP A 20 1.36 -12.78 -0.58
CA ASP A 20 1.13 -11.49 0.08
C ASP A 20 0.28 -10.52 -0.78
N CYS A 21 -0.82 -10.05 -0.18
CA CYS A 21 -1.92 -9.34 -0.83
C CYS A 21 -1.92 -7.86 -0.45
N VAL A 22 -0.97 -7.08 -0.96
CA VAL A 22 -0.90 -5.64 -0.69
C VAL A 22 -1.05 -4.82 -1.95
N GLU A 23 -1.82 -3.73 -1.86
CA GLU A 23 -1.86 -2.68 -2.87
C GLU A 23 -1.42 -1.35 -2.26
N LEU A 24 -0.73 -0.55 -3.07
CA LEU A 24 -0.24 0.76 -2.65
C LEU A 24 -0.70 1.83 -3.64
N THR A 25 -0.94 3.02 -3.12
CA THR A 25 -1.08 4.23 -3.92
C THR A 25 -0.35 5.38 -3.25
N SER A 26 0.08 6.36 -4.04
CA SER A 26 0.70 7.58 -3.52
C SER A 26 -0.07 8.79 -4.01
N ASN A 27 -0.60 9.58 -3.08
CA ASN A 27 -1.32 10.81 -3.37
C ASN A 27 -1.05 11.85 -2.29
N ALA A 28 -0.93 13.12 -2.67
CA ALA A 28 -0.77 14.28 -1.77
C ALA A 28 0.28 14.09 -0.65
N GLY A 29 1.42 13.46 -0.95
CA GLY A 29 2.50 13.26 0.03
C GLY A 29 2.31 12.10 1.01
N VAL A 30 1.24 11.32 0.85
CA VAL A 30 0.94 10.11 1.64
C VAL A 30 1.07 8.88 0.75
N VAL A 31 1.52 7.78 1.35
CA VAL A 31 1.43 6.43 0.80
C VAL A 31 0.29 5.74 1.55
N ALA A 32 -0.74 5.32 0.82
CA ALA A 32 -1.79 4.50 1.36
C ALA A 32 -1.52 3.04 1.02
N VAL A 33 -1.67 2.16 2.01
CA VAL A 33 -1.51 0.70 1.87
C VAL A 33 -2.82 0.04 2.29
N ARG A 34 -3.28 -0.94 1.52
CA ARG A 34 -4.45 -1.75 1.85
C ARG A 34 -4.22 -3.23 1.55
N ASP A 35 -5.05 -4.07 2.16
CA ASP A 35 -5.17 -5.47 1.77
C ASP A 35 -5.88 -5.56 0.41
N SER A 36 -5.31 -6.30 -0.53
CA SER A 36 -5.94 -6.57 -1.82
C SER A 36 -7.22 -7.40 -1.69
N LYS A 37 -7.34 -8.20 -0.62
CA LYS A 37 -8.49 -9.07 -0.34
C LYS A 37 -9.63 -8.34 0.37
N ASP A 38 -9.35 -7.20 0.97
CA ASP A 38 -10.35 -6.33 1.61
C ASP A 38 -10.17 -4.86 1.16
N PRO A 39 -10.57 -4.51 -0.08
CA PRO A 39 -10.40 -3.16 -0.62
C PRO A 39 -11.13 -2.07 0.16
N GLU A 40 -12.25 -2.44 0.80
CA GLU A 40 -13.12 -1.54 1.57
C GLU A 40 -12.68 -1.41 3.03
N GLY A 41 -11.91 -2.37 3.53
CA GLY A 41 -11.31 -2.34 4.86
C GLY A 41 -10.37 -1.17 5.15
N PRO A 42 -9.80 -1.12 6.36
CA PRO A 42 -8.93 -0.04 6.80
C PRO A 42 -7.72 0.16 5.88
N LYS A 43 -7.39 1.42 5.60
CA LYS A 43 -6.23 1.80 4.79
C LYS A 43 -5.18 2.42 5.70
N LEU A 44 -3.97 1.87 5.71
CA LEU A 44 -2.85 2.45 6.44
C LEU A 44 -2.34 3.67 5.67
N LEU A 45 -2.38 4.83 6.30
CA LEU A 45 -1.87 6.08 5.73
C LEU A 45 -0.52 6.42 6.35
N VAL A 46 0.52 6.46 5.53
CA VAL A 46 1.89 6.73 5.97
C VAL A 46 2.42 7.93 5.22
N THR A 47 3.06 8.88 5.89
CA THR A 47 3.73 9.98 5.18
C THR A 47 4.81 9.40 4.25
N ARG A 48 5.03 10.03 3.10
CA ARG A 48 6.08 9.59 2.16
C ARG A 48 7.45 9.46 2.84
N ARG A 49 7.77 10.36 3.78
CA ARG A 49 9.01 10.33 4.57
C ARG A 49 9.09 9.10 5.48
N ALA A 50 8.03 8.82 6.25
CA ALA A 50 8.01 7.66 7.13
C ALA A 50 8.05 6.34 6.33
N PHE A 51 7.38 6.30 5.18
CA PHE A 51 7.42 5.13 4.29
C PHE A 51 8.83 4.90 3.71
N ALA A 52 9.54 5.96 3.30
CA ALA A 52 10.92 5.86 2.85
C ALA A 52 11.86 5.37 3.97
N ALA A 53 11.69 5.88 5.19
CA ALA A 53 12.46 5.43 6.35
C ALA A 53 12.20 3.94 6.65
N LEU A 54 10.94 3.50 6.61
CA LEU A 54 10.58 2.09 6.76
C LEU A 54 11.28 1.22 5.71
N LEU A 55 11.22 1.60 4.43
CA LEU A 55 11.88 0.85 3.35
C LEU A 55 13.40 0.78 3.51
N SER A 56 14.03 1.84 4.01
CA SER A 56 15.47 1.84 4.27
C SER A 56 15.88 0.86 5.38
N GLY A 57 14.99 0.60 6.35
CA GLY A 57 15.22 -0.39 7.40
C GLY A 57 14.89 -1.83 6.98
N LEU A 58 13.96 -2.01 6.03
CA LEU A 58 13.53 -3.33 5.54
C LEU A 58 14.38 -3.89 4.41
N LYS A 59 14.98 -3.02 3.57
CA LYS A 59 15.93 -3.44 2.53
C LYS A 59 17.25 -3.85 3.20
N ARG A 60 17.44 -5.14 3.43
CA ARG A 60 18.75 -5.76 3.68
C ARG A 60 19.41 -6.17 2.38
#